data_AF-A0A1M2VWK2-F1
#
_entry.id   AF-A0A1M2VWK2-F1
#
_cell.length_a   1.000
_cell.length_b   1.000
_cell.length_c   1.000
_cell.angle_alpha   90.00
_cell.angle_beta   90.00
_cell.angle_gamma   90.00
#
_symmetry.space_group_name_H-M   'P 1'
#
loop_
_entity.id
_entity.type
_entity.pdbx_description
1 polymer ?
#
loop_
_entity_poly.entity_id
_entity_poly.type
_entity_poly.pdbx_seq_one_letter_code
_entity_poly.pdbx_strand_id
1 'polypeptide(L)'
;PAYALAALSLDIPPEISELPLLEDLRRSITEIMILDNDLLSYRKEYAAGEVMHNILTLVMHEKHLDLDAAVAWVVAEHAKRVDRALALWREVPSLMFDSADTEKAVAVYLDHLIHWPRVNECFTFESGRYFRKDGPRVKWERVVELVSPEEMKHAIAASPL
;
A
#
# COMPACT_ATOMS: atom_id res chain seq x y z
N PRO A 1 0.01 -12.57 2.35
CA PRO A 1 -0.67 -11.34 1.88
C PRO A 1 -2.19 -11.43 2.09
N ALA A 2 -2.85 -10.33 2.45
CA ALA A 2 -4.28 -10.31 2.80
C ALA A 2 -5.21 -10.64 1.60
N TYR A 3 -4.74 -10.45 0.37
CA TYR A 3 -5.46 -10.82 -0.85
C TYR A 3 -5.56 -12.33 -1.10
N ALA A 4 -4.94 -13.20 -0.28
CA ALA A 4 -5.21 -14.64 -0.35
C ALA A 4 -6.71 -14.96 -0.17
N LEU A 5 -7.43 -14.12 0.59
CA LEU A 5 -8.88 -14.21 0.76
C LEU A 5 -9.63 -14.04 -0.58
N ALA A 6 -9.06 -13.31 -1.53
CA ALA A 6 -9.67 -13.09 -2.84
C ALA A 6 -9.82 -14.36 -3.68
N ALA A 7 -9.03 -15.40 -3.39
CA ALA A 7 -9.02 -16.67 -4.11
C ALA A 7 -9.76 -17.80 -3.38
N LEU A 8 -10.20 -17.60 -2.13
CA LEU A 8 -10.76 -18.67 -1.29
C LEU A 8 -12.00 -19.35 -1.88
N SER A 9 -12.81 -18.61 -2.64
CA SER A 9 -14.03 -19.11 -3.29
C SER A 9 -13.89 -19.26 -4.80
N LEU A 10 -12.68 -19.14 -5.34
CA LEU A 10 -12.43 -19.19 -6.78
C LEU A 10 -11.69 -20.48 -7.12
N ASP A 11 -12.22 -21.20 -8.09
CA ASP A 11 -11.57 -22.39 -8.63
C ASP A 11 -10.64 -21.97 -9.78
N ILE A 12 -9.43 -21.54 -9.41
CA ILE A 12 -8.38 -21.12 -10.36
C ILE A 12 -7.29 -22.18 -10.33
N PRO A 13 -7.06 -22.90 -11.45
CA PRO A 13 -5.99 -23.89 -11.54
C PRO A 13 -4.60 -23.30 -11.21
N PRO A 14 -3.70 -24.05 -10.55
CA PRO A 14 -2.36 -23.56 -10.20
C PRO A 14 -1.58 -23.00 -11.39
N GLU A 15 -1.68 -23.65 -12.55
CA GLU A 15 -0.98 -23.29 -13.79
C GLU A 15 -1.39 -21.90 -14.30
N ILE A 16 -2.61 -21.48 -13.97
CA ILE A 16 -3.13 -20.15 -14.24
C ILE A 16 -2.75 -19.20 -13.10
N SER A 17 -2.97 -19.59 -11.85
CA SER A 17 -2.69 -18.72 -10.70
C SER A 17 -1.22 -18.30 -10.59
N GLU A 18 -0.31 -19.16 -11.06
CA GLU A 18 1.14 -18.98 -11.05
C GLU A 18 1.68 -18.36 -12.35
N LEU A 19 0.81 -17.94 -13.27
CA LEU A 19 1.25 -17.24 -14.49
C LEU A 19 2.13 -16.04 -14.13
N PRO A 20 3.27 -15.83 -14.81
CA PRO A 20 4.22 -14.76 -14.49
C PRO A 20 3.59 -13.36 -14.43
N LEU A 21 2.61 -13.09 -15.30
CA LEU A 21 1.84 -11.84 -15.32
C LEU A 21 0.94 -11.64 -14.09
N LEU A 22 0.33 -12.71 -13.56
CA LEU A 22 -0.48 -12.65 -12.34
C LEU A 22 0.42 -12.51 -11.10
N GLU A 23 1.56 -13.17 -11.09
CA GLU A 23 2.57 -12.99 -10.05
C GLU A 23 3.11 -11.56 -10.02
N ASP A 24 3.42 -11.00 -11.18
CA ASP A 24 3.88 -9.62 -11.29
C ASP A 24 2.80 -8.60 -10.87
N LEU A 25 1.53 -8.90 -11.16
CA LEU A 25 0.40 -8.08 -10.71
C LEU A 25 0.29 -8.10 -9.18
N ARG A 26 0.32 -9.29 -8.56
CA ARG A 26 0.31 -9.45 -7.10
C ARG A 26 1.48 -8.73 -6.44
N ARG A 27 2.68 -8.87 -7.00
CA ARG A 27 3.88 -8.18 -6.52
C ARG A 27 3.71 -6.67 -6.59
N SER A 28 3.27 -6.14 -7.74
CA SER A 28 3.08 -4.70 -7.93
C SER A 28 2.06 -4.13 -6.94
N ILE A 29 0.95 -4.83 -6.70
CA ILE A 29 -0.06 -4.45 -5.71
C ILE A 29 0.51 -4.49 -4.28
N THR A 30 1.28 -5.53 -3.95
CA THR A 30 1.92 -5.66 -2.65
C THR A 30 2.89 -4.50 -2.40
N GLU A 31 3.71 -4.17 -3.39
CA GLU A 31 4.67 -3.07 -3.30
C GLU A 31 3.97 -1.72 -3.17
N ILE A 32 2.86 -1.47 -3.89
CA ILE A 32 2.00 -0.28 -3.69
C ILE A 32 1.58 -0.19 -2.23
N MET A 33 1.02 -1.27 -1.67
CA MET A 33 0.53 -1.28 -0.30
C MET A 33 1.65 -1.04 0.73
N ILE A 34 2.85 -1.59 0.50
CA ILE A 34 4.01 -1.37 1.36
C ILE A 34 4.46 0.10 1.31
N LEU A 35 4.59 0.67 0.11
CA LEU A 35 5.03 2.06 -0.04
C LEU A 35 4.00 3.04 0.55
N ASP A 36 2.71 2.80 0.33
CA ASP A 36 1.63 3.55 0.98
C ASP A 36 1.71 3.44 2.50
N ASN A 37 1.98 2.22 3.01
CA ASN A 37 2.06 1.98 4.43
C ASN A 37 3.17 2.82 5.06
N ASP A 38 4.39 2.72 4.54
CA ASP A 38 5.55 3.43 5.07
C ASP A 38 5.37 4.94 4.97
N LEU A 39 4.85 5.44 3.84
CA LEU A 39 4.62 6.87 3.65
C LEU A 39 3.62 7.43 4.68
N LEU A 40 2.53 6.70 4.92
CA LEU A 40 1.44 7.15 5.80
C LEU A 40 1.68 6.81 7.27
N SER A 41 2.52 5.82 7.57
CA SER A 41 2.93 5.46 8.93
C SER A 41 4.09 6.31 9.44
N TYR A 42 4.85 6.97 8.55
CA TYR A 42 6.09 7.66 8.90
C TYR A 42 5.95 8.62 10.08
N ARG A 43 4.89 9.47 10.11
CA ARG A 43 4.65 10.38 11.25
C ARG A 43 4.57 9.63 12.58
N LYS A 44 3.83 8.53 12.60
CA LYS A 44 3.62 7.71 13.79
C LYS A 44 4.92 7.05 14.23
N GLU A 45 5.66 6.47 13.29
CA GLU A 45 6.93 5.79 13.55
C GLU A 45 8.01 6.79 13.98
N TYR A 46 8.07 7.96 13.35
CA TYR A 46 8.93 9.08 13.72
C TYR A 46 8.70 9.51 15.16
N ALA A 47 7.45 9.75 15.53
CA ALA A 47 7.13 10.15 16.90
C ALA A 47 7.38 9.04 17.94
N ALA A 48 7.37 7.77 17.53
CA ALA A 48 7.71 6.63 18.38
C ALA A 48 9.22 6.34 18.45
N GLY A 49 10.03 6.93 17.56
CA GLY A 49 11.45 6.57 17.40
C GLY A 49 11.68 5.22 16.71
N GLU A 50 10.69 4.71 15.97
CA GLU A 50 10.69 3.38 15.33
C GLU A 50 10.93 3.43 13.81
N VAL A 51 11.63 4.46 13.31
CA VAL A 51 11.76 4.74 11.86
C VAL A 51 12.74 3.86 11.09
N MET A 52 13.45 2.96 11.78
CA MET A 52 14.54 2.17 11.18
C MET A 52 14.08 1.20 10.08
N HIS A 53 12.79 0.85 10.05
CA HIS A 53 12.22 -0.07 9.07
C HIS A 53 11.35 0.65 8.03
N ASN A 54 11.40 1.97 7.96
CA ASN A 54 10.61 2.77 7.03
C ASN A 54 11.42 3.16 5.79
N ILE A 55 10.86 2.97 4.60
CA ILE A 55 11.52 3.28 3.33
C ILE A 55 12.01 4.73 3.23
N LEU A 56 11.31 5.70 3.85
CA LEU A 56 11.75 7.09 3.83
C LEU A 56 13.10 7.25 4.53
N THR A 57 13.25 6.68 5.73
CA THR A 57 14.52 6.70 6.47
C THR A 57 15.63 6.01 5.69
N LEU A 58 15.33 4.84 5.11
CA LEU A 58 16.30 4.07 4.35
C LEU A 58 16.77 4.85 3.11
N VAL A 59 15.83 5.44 2.36
CA VAL A 59 16.14 6.23 1.16
C VAL A 59 16.89 7.52 1.50
N MET A 60 16.50 8.24 2.56
CA MET A 60 17.25 9.41 3.04
C MET A 60 18.71 9.05 3.31
N HIS A 61 18.94 7.93 4.02
CA HIS A 61 20.28 7.47 4.36
C HIS A 61 21.07 6.99 3.13
N GLU A 62 20.50 6.07 2.34
CA GLU A 62 21.19 5.45 1.21
C GLU A 62 21.46 6.41 0.05
N LYS A 63 20.57 7.38 -0.16
CA LYS A 63 20.66 8.33 -1.28
C LYS A 63 21.10 9.73 -0.87
N HIS A 64 21.40 9.94 0.42
CA HIS A 64 21.77 11.23 0.98
C HIS A 64 20.74 12.33 0.66
N LEU A 65 19.46 12.00 0.84
CA LEU A 65 18.33 12.88 0.56
C LEU A 65 17.76 13.45 1.86
N ASP A 66 17.19 14.66 1.77
CA ASP A 66 16.28 15.15 2.80
C ASP A 66 14.91 14.44 2.70
N LEU A 67 14.02 14.75 3.65
CA LEU A 67 12.72 14.11 3.72
C LEU A 67 11.87 14.37 2.47
N ASP A 68 11.84 15.61 1.98
CA ASP A 68 11.02 15.99 0.82
C ASP A 68 11.49 15.26 -0.44
N ALA A 69 12.80 15.19 -0.65
CA ALA A 69 13.38 14.45 -1.78
C ALA A 69 13.19 12.93 -1.63
N ALA A 70 13.22 12.38 -0.41
CA ALA A 70 12.90 10.98 -0.18
C ALA A 70 11.41 10.66 -0.43
N VAL A 71 10.50 11.53 -0.02
CA VAL A 71 9.06 11.42 -0.34
C VAL A 71 8.87 11.46 -1.85
N ALA A 72 9.48 12.41 -2.56
CA ALA A 72 9.40 12.49 -4.01
C ALA A 72 9.91 11.22 -4.69
N TRP A 73 10.99 10.63 -4.17
CA TRP A 73 11.52 9.36 -4.66
C TRP A 73 10.54 8.20 -4.46
N VAL A 74 9.97 8.06 -3.26
CA VAL A 74 8.97 7.01 -2.95
C VAL A 74 7.73 7.16 -3.83
N VAL A 75 7.23 8.39 -4.02
CA VAL A 75 6.08 8.67 -4.90
C VAL A 75 6.37 8.26 -6.35
N ALA A 76 7.59 8.50 -6.85
CA ALA A 76 7.99 8.08 -8.18
C ALA A 76 8.07 6.55 -8.30
N GLU A 77 8.59 5.85 -7.29
CA GLU A 77 8.61 4.38 -7.28
C GLU A 77 7.20 3.79 -7.18
N HIS A 78 6.32 4.38 -6.36
CA HIS A 78 4.91 4.01 -6.25
C HIS A 78 4.20 4.14 -7.61
N ALA A 79 4.38 5.28 -8.31
CA ALA A 79 3.77 5.50 -9.63
C ALA A 79 4.16 4.41 -10.65
N LYS A 80 5.43 3.98 -10.66
CA LYS A 80 5.89 2.88 -11.54
C LYS A 80 5.14 1.57 -11.27
N ARG A 81 4.85 1.25 -10.00
CA ARG A 81 4.09 0.03 -9.65
C ARG A 81 2.64 0.16 -10.04
N VAL A 82 2.03 1.34 -9.87
CA VAL A 82 0.66 1.60 -10.31
C VAL A 82 0.55 1.41 -11.83
N ASP A 83 1.46 2.01 -12.60
CA ASP A 83 1.48 1.86 -14.05
C ASP A 83 1.65 0.39 -14.46
N ARG A 84 2.56 -0.34 -13.79
CA ARG A 84 2.77 -1.77 -14.05
C ARG A 84 1.53 -2.60 -13.71
N ALA A 85 0.92 -2.38 -12.55
CA ALA A 85 -0.29 -3.08 -12.12
C ALA A 85 -1.46 -2.83 -13.08
N LEU A 86 -1.67 -1.58 -13.50
CA LEU A 86 -2.74 -1.22 -14.44
C LEU A 86 -2.50 -1.79 -15.85
N ALA A 87 -1.25 -1.85 -16.31
CA ALA A 87 -0.92 -2.49 -17.57
C ALA A 87 -1.23 -4.00 -17.52
N LEU A 88 -0.75 -4.70 -16.48
CA LEU A 88 -0.99 -6.13 -16.28
C LEU A 88 -2.48 -6.44 -16.13
N TRP A 89 -3.21 -5.66 -15.34
CA TRP A 89 -4.65 -5.82 -15.13
C TRP A 89 -5.46 -5.72 -16.45
N ARG A 90 -4.98 -4.94 -17.42
CA ARG A 90 -5.59 -4.87 -18.77
C ARG A 90 -5.12 -6.00 -19.69
N GLU A 91 -3.94 -6.54 -19.47
CA GLU A 91 -3.34 -7.59 -20.30
C GLU A 91 -3.89 -8.98 -19.95
N VAL A 92 -4.06 -9.30 -18.65
CA VAL A 92 -4.52 -10.64 -18.22
C VAL A 92 -5.83 -11.08 -18.88
N PRO A 93 -6.87 -10.22 -19.03
CA PRO A 93 -8.11 -10.62 -19.70
C PRO A 93 -7.97 -10.96 -21.20
N SER A 94 -6.83 -10.66 -21.83
CA SER A 94 -6.56 -11.03 -23.22
C SER A 94 -6.09 -12.48 -23.39
N LEU A 95 -5.79 -13.17 -22.29
CA LEU A 95 -5.43 -14.59 -22.30
C LEU A 95 -6.66 -15.45 -22.58
N MET A 96 -6.47 -16.50 -23.38
CA MET A 96 -7.47 -17.53 -23.58
C MET A 96 -7.28 -18.60 -22.51
N PHE A 97 -8.38 -19.01 -21.86
CA PHE A 97 -8.39 -20.12 -20.92
C PHE A 97 -9.26 -21.27 -21.44
N ASP A 98 -9.08 -22.46 -20.86
CA ASP A 98 -9.73 -23.68 -21.35
C ASP A 98 -11.26 -23.71 -21.11
N SER A 99 -11.78 -22.84 -20.24
CA SER A 99 -13.22 -22.79 -19.94
C SER A 99 -13.70 -21.39 -19.57
N ALA A 100 -15.00 -21.13 -19.85
CA ALA A 100 -15.68 -19.89 -19.46
C ALA A 100 -15.77 -19.71 -17.93
N ASP A 101 -15.83 -20.81 -17.17
CA ASP A 101 -15.83 -20.74 -15.71
C ASP A 101 -14.47 -20.27 -15.18
N THR A 102 -13.38 -20.74 -15.80
CA THR A 102 -12.03 -20.28 -15.50
C THR A 102 -11.84 -18.81 -15.86
N GLU A 103 -12.29 -18.37 -17.04
CA GLU A 103 -12.29 -16.95 -17.44
C GLU A 103 -12.99 -16.08 -16.40
N LYS A 104 -14.18 -16.51 -15.95
CA LYS A 104 -14.96 -15.80 -14.93
C LYS A 104 -14.24 -15.77 -13.58
N ALA A 105 -13.64 -16.88 -13.15
CA ALA A 105 -12.90 -16.95 -11.90
C ALA A 105 -11.68 -16.01 -11.93
N VAL A 106 -10.92 -16.00 -13.03
CA VAL A 106 -9.79 -15.09 -13.23
C VAL A 106 -10.25 -13.63 -13.23
N ALA A 107 -11.36 -13.30 -13.90
CA ALA A 107 -11.89 -11.93 -13.90
C ALA A 107 -12.25 -11.44 -12.49
N VAL A 108 -12.92 -12.27 -11.69
CA VAL A 108 -13.24 -11.93 -10.29
C VAL A 108 -11.97 -11.78 -9.45
N TYR A 109 -10.97 -12.64 -9.67
CA TYR A 109 -9.70 -12.54 -8.98
C TYR A 109 -8.95 -11.24 -9.29
N LEU A 110 -8.91 -10.83 -10.57
CA LEU A 110 -8.33 -9.57 -11.01
C LEU A 110 -9.03 -8.36 -10.39
N ASP A 111 -10.36 -8.39 -10.33
CA ASP A 111 -11.15 -7.34 -9.69
C ASP A 111 -10.82 -7.24 -8.19
N HIS A 112 -10.78 -8.36 -7.47
CA HIS A 112 -10.37 -8.36 -6.08
C HIS A 112 -8.95 -7.83 -5.88
N LEU A 113 -7.99 -8.23 -6.71
CA LEU A 113 -6.60 -7.79 -6.64
C LEU A 113 -6.49 -6.27 -6.78
N ILE A 114 -7.10 -5.68 -7.82
CA ILE A 114 -6.96 -4.25 -8.11
C ILE A 114 -7.65 -3.35 -7.07
N HIS A 115 -8.57 -3.88 -6.27
CA HIS A 115 -9.22 -3.15 -5.19
C HIS A 115 -8.36 -3.01 -3.92
N TRP A 116 -7.30 -3.80 -3.74
CA TRP A 116 -6.49 -3.77 -2.51
C TRP A 116 -5.85 -2.43 -2.19
N PRO A 117 -5.28 -1.67 -3.16
CA PRO A 117 -4.81 -0.31 -2.91
C PRO A 117 -5.91 0.59 -2.33
N ARG A 118 -7.15 0.45 -2.82
CA ARG A 118 -8.30 1.19 -2.28
C ARG A 118 -8.65 0.77 -0.85
N VAL A 119 -8.63 -0.54 -0.57
CA VAL A 119 -8.85 -1.06 0.79
C VAL A 119 -7.78 -0.52 1.74
N ASN A 120 -6.53 -0.49 1.31
CA ASN A 120 -5.41 0.06 2.08
C ASN A 120 -5.60 1.56 2.36
N GLU A 121 -6.03 2.34 1.36
CA GLU A 121 -6.35 3.76 1.53
C GLU A 121 -7.46 3.97 2.58
N CYS A 122 -8.59 3.26 2.46
CA CYS A 122 -9.69 3.35 3.41
C CYS A 122 -9.22 2.97 4.83
N PHE A 123 -8.54 1.82 4.98
CA PHE A 123 -8.00 1.39 6.25
C PHE A 123 -7.08 2.45 6.87
N THR A 124 -6.23 3.07 6.05
CA THR A 124 -5.26 4.05 6.52
C THR A 124 -5.92 5.31 7.11
N PHE A 125 -6.92 5.86 6.43
CA PHE A 125 -7.56 7.11 6.87
C PHE A 125 -8.75 6.90 7.81
N GLU A 126 -9.38 5.73 7.81
CA GLU A 126 -10.65 5.51 8.55
C GLU A 126 -10.46 4.68 9.82
N SER A 127 -9.41 3.84 9.93
CA SER A 127 -9.21 2.98 11.10
C SER A 127 -8.75 3.72 12.36
N GLY A 128 -8.25 4.95 12.22
CA GLY A 128 -7.58 5.69 13.28
C GLY A 128 -6.18 5.18 13.66
N ARG A 129 -5.66 4.13 12.99
CA ARG A 129 -4.35 3.53 13.28
C ARG A 129 -3.17 4.51 13.11
N TYR A 130 -3.20 5.32 12.05
CA TYR A 130 -2.11 6.24 11.69
C TYR A 130 -2.41 7.68 12.09
N PHE A 131 -3.65 8.11 11.89
CA PHE A 131 -4.06 9.51 12.07
C PHE A 131 -5.10 9.74 13.17
N ARG A 132 -5.49 8.71 13.94
CA ARG A 132 -6.56 8.81 14.94
C ARG A 132 -7.81 9.48 14.34
N LYS A 133 -8.29 10.59 14.92
CA LYS A 133 -9.44 11.36 14.43
C LYS A 133 -9.10 12.28 13.26
N ASP A 134 -7.82 12.50 12.95
CA ASP A 134 -7.37 13.42 11.90
C ASP A 134 -7.37 12.79 10.50
N GLY A 135 -7.66 11.49 10.38
CA GLY A 135 -7.64 10.78 9.10
C GLY A 135 -8.41 11.46 7.96
N PRO A 136 -9.67 11.90 8.17
CA PRO A 136 -10.41 12.65 7.16
C PRO A 136 -9.74 13.98 6.75
N ARG A 137 -9.18 14.72 7.72
CA ARG A 137 -8.46 15.98 7.47
C ARG A 137 -7.23 15.74 6.62
N VAL A 138 -6.38 14.78 7.01
CA VAL A 138 -5.16 14.43 6.28
C VAL A 138 -5.48 13.95 4.86
N LYS A 139 -6.53 13.15 4.68
CA LYS A 139 -6.98 12.70 3.35
C LYS A 139 -7.40 13.85 2.45
N TRP A 140 -8.05 14.87 3.01
CA TRP A 140 -8.51 16.03 2.25
C TRP A 140 -7.39 17.01 1.95
N GLU A 141 -6.65 17.43 2.97
CA GLU A 141 -5.63 18.47 2.88
C GLU A 141 -4.32 17.96 2.28
N ARG A 142 -4.06 16.64 2.37
CA ARG A 142 -2.78 16.01 1.98
C ARG A 142 -1.58 16.57 2.73
N VAL A 143 -1.80 17.09 3.94
CA VAL A 143 -0.78 17.66 4.83
C VAL A 143 -0.66 16.82 6.09
N VAL A 144 0.58 16.43 6.41
CA VAL A 144 0.95 15.69 7.62
C VAL A 144 1.97 16.50 8.41
N GLU A 145 1.64 16.82 9.65
CA GLU A 145 2.55 17.49 10.58
C GLU A 145 3.36 16.43 11.35
N LEU A 146 4.68 16.50 11.24
CA LEU A 146 5.57 15.66 12.04
C LEU A 146 5.64 16.18 13.47
N VAL A 147 5.56 15.26 14.43
CA VAL A 147 5.70 15.56 15.85
C VAL A 147 6.94 14.85 16.33
N SER A 148 7.87 15.56 16.96
CA SER A 148 9.09 14.95 17.49
C SER A 148 8.77 13.95 18.62
N PRO A 149 9.66 12.96 18.87
CA PRO A 149 9.51 12.06 20.00
C PRO A 149 9.37 12.76 21.36
N GLU A 150 9.99 13.93 21.52
CA GLU A 150 9.94 14.72 22.74
C GLU A 150 8.56 15.39 22.93
N GLU A 151 8.04 16.00 21.87
CA GLU A 151 6.69 16.60 21.85
C GLU A 151 5.61 15.54 22.07
N MET A 152 5.76 14.34 21.51
CA MET A 152 4.79 13.26 21.69
C MET A 152 4.75 12.74 23.12
N LYS A 153 5.91 12.60 23.79
CA LYS A 153 5.97 12.25 25.22
C LYS A 153 5.26 13.30 26.08
N HIS A 154 5.42 14.59 25.75
CA HIS A 154 4.75 15.69 26.46
C HIS A 154 3.23 15.66 26.27
N ALA A 155 2.76 15.39 25.05
CA ALA A 155 1.32 15.32 24.74
C ALA A 155 0.62 14.13 25.44
N ILE A 156 1.28 12.97 25.54
CA ILE A 156 0.74 11.81 26.28
C ILE A 156 0.65 12.12 27.79
N ALA A 157 1.67 12.78 28.35
CA ALA A 157 1.67 13.18 29.76
C ALA A 157 0.59 14.23 30.08
N ALA A 158 0.18 15.04 29.10
CA ALA A 158 -0.82 16.10 29.26
C ALA A 158 -2.27 15.66 28.99
N SER A 159 -2.50 14.46 28.44
CA SER A 159 -3.85 13.97 28.16
C SER A 159 -4.52 13.43 29.43
N PRO A 160 -5.71 13.93 29.84
CA PRO A 160 -6.46 13.31 30.92
C PRO A 160 -6.89 11.90 30.50
N LEU A 161 -6.76 10.93 31.40
CA LEU A 161 -7.30 9.57 31.26
C LEU A 161 -8.83 9.60 31.11
#